data_AF-W4FKN0-F1
#
_entry.id   AF-W4FKN0-F1
#
_cell.length_a   1.000
_cell.length_b   1.000
_cell.length_c   1.000
_cell.angle_alpha   90.00
_cell.angle_beta   90.00
_cell.angle_gamma   90.00
#
_symmetry.space_group_name_H-M   'P 1'
#
loop_
_entity.id
_entity.type
_entity.pdbx_description
1 polymer ?
#
loop_
_entity_poly.entity_id
_entity_poly.type
_entity_poly.pdbx_seq_one_letter_code
_entity_poly.pdbx_strand_id
1 'polypeptide(L)'
;MPKATTTSKPTLKPTRTSTPVTTPKPSPARTPARTPATTPASTAKPTPAPTSDPSCPRIRKSWDTLTAAEKETFVSAIEIAMDRGLYQKFVLIHQEQMGNREAHGTCVFLFWHRKFLLGFENMLRSLGGQYKCLTL
;
A
#
# COMPACT_ATOMS: atom_id res chain seq x y z
N MET A 1 -50.47 -16.75 21.31
CA MET A 1 -49.44 -16.99 20.29
C MET A 1 -49.01 -18.44 20.40
N PRO A 2 -49.27 -19.29 19.39
CA PRO A 2 -49.06 -20.73 19.49
C PRO A 2 -47.57 -21.09 19.47
N LYS A 3 -47.23 -22.10 20.29
CA LYS A 3 -45.89 -22.64 20.55
C LYS A 3 -45.47 -23.52 19.37
N ALA A 4 -44.45 -23.13 18.62
CA ALA A 4 -43.93 -23.91 17.51
C ALA A 4 -42.91 -24.96 17.99
N THR A 5 -43.23 -26.21 17.69
CA THR A 5 -42.53 -27.45 18.02
C THR A 5 -41.19 -27.57 17.28
N THR A 6 -40.10 -27.74 18.03
CA THR A 6 -38.77 -28.09 17.51
C THR A 6 -38.77 -29.53 17.00
N THR A 7 -38.61 -29.71 15.69
CA THR A 7 -38.41 -31.03 15.07
C THR A 7 -36.92 -31.31 14.97
N SER A 8 -36.45 -32.32 15.72
CA SER A 8 -35.07 -32.80 15.73
C SER A 8 -34.74 -33.56 14.45
N LYS A 9 -33.79 -33.06 13.65
CA LYS A 9 -33.29 -33.73 12.44
C LYS A 9 -32.43 -34.96 12.83
N PRO A 10 -32.58 -36.13 12.18
CA PRO A 10 -31.77 -37.30 12.52
C PRO A 10 -30.31 -37.11 12.10
N THR A 11 -29.38 -37.28 13.06
CA THR A 11 -27.94 -37.29 12.86
C THR A 11 -27.52 -38.61 12.19
N LEU A 12 -27.01 -38.55 10.96
CA LEU A 12 -26.37 -39.71 10.32
C LEU A 12 -25.01 -39.97 10.98
N LYS A 13 -24.87 -41.16 11.57
CA LYS A 13 -23.64 -41.65 12.20
C LYS A 13 -22.62 -42.03 11.10
N PRO A 14 -21.33 -41.68 11.20
CA PRO A 14 -20.36 -42.01 10.17
C PRO A 14 -20.07 -43.51 10.13
N THR A 15 -20.34 -44.17 9.01
CA THR A 15 -19.93 -45.56 8.73
C THR A 15 -18.41 -45.61 8.61
N ARG A 16 -17.74 -46.31 9.53
CA ARG A 16 -16.33 -46.68 9.39
C ARG A 16 -16.22 -47.80 8.34
N THR A 17 -15.90 -47.42 7.12
CA THR A 17 -15.46 -48.36 6.08
C THR A 17 -13.95 -48.58 6.25
N SER A 18 -13.55 -49.79 6.61
CA SER A 18 -12.14 -50.20 6.65
C SER A 18 -11.63 -50.42 5.23
N THR A 19 -10.83 -49.48 4.72
CA THR A 19 -10.13 -49.62 3.44
C THR A 19 -8.93 -50.57 3.60
N PRO A 20 -8.68 -51.51 2.68
CA PRO A 20 -7.49 -52.36 2.71
C PRO A 20 -6.22 -51.51 2.52
N VAL A 21 -5.21 -51.76 3.38
CA VAL A 21 -3.89 -51.14 3.29
C VAL A 21 -3.16 -51.70 2.07
N THR A 22 -3.03 -50.90 1.00
CA THR A 22 -2.13 -51.18 -0.12
C THR A 22 -0.70 -50.77 0.22
N THR A 23 0.20 -51.75 0.18
CA THR A 23 1.67 -51.60 0.27
C THR A 23 2.20 -50.60 -0.76
N PRO A 24 3.08 -49.64 -0.41
CA PRO A 24 3.72 -48.79 -1.40
C PRO A 24 4.79 -49.55 -2.19
N LYS A 25 4.72 -49.45 -3.51
CA LYS A 25 5.74 -49.88 -4.48
C LYS A 25 7.06 -49.10 -4.27
N PRO A 26 8.26 -49.69 -4.48
CA PRO A 26 9.52 -48.96 -4.31
C PRO A 26 9.61 -47.79 -5.29
N SER A 27 9.92 -46.60 -4.76
CA SER A 27 10.19 -45.40 -5.54
C SER A 27 11.51 -45.54 -6.32
N PRO A 28 11.58 -45.15 -7.60
CA PRO A 28 12.86 -45.12 -8.32
C PRO A 28 13.79 -44.04 -7.73
N ALA A 29 15.08 -44.35 -7.72
CA ALA A 29 16.15 -43.52 -7.17
C ALA A 29 16.16 -42.12 -7.82
N ARG A 30 16.31 -41.07 -6.99
CA ARG A 30 16.45 -39.69 -7.44
C ARG A 30 17.81 -39.50 -8.13
N THR A 31 17.79 -39.09 -9.39
CA THR A 31 18.93 -38.49 -10.10
C THR A 31 19.41 -37.25 -9.34
N PRO A 32 20.73 -37.02 -9.19
CA PRO A 32 21.23 -35.81 -8.53
C PRO A 32 20.84 -34.57 -9.35
N ALA A 33 20.19 -33.61 -8.68
CA ALA A 33 19.78 -32.34 -9.26
C ALA A 33 21.02 -31.52 -9.66
N ARG A 34 21.03 -31.03 -10.89
CA ARG A 34 22.09 -30.16 -11.42
C ARG A 34 21.99 -28.80 -10.72
N THR A 35 23.07 -28.37 -10.08
CA THR A 35 23.21 -27.03 -9.46
C THR A 35 22.90 -25.94 -10.49
N PRO A 36 21.98 -24.99 -10.21
CA PRO A 36 21.82 -23.80 -11.04
C PRO A 36 23.05 -22.92 -10.89
N ALA A 37 23.72 -22.62 -12.00
CA ALA A 37 24.79 -21.63 -12.03
C ALA A 37 24.24 -20.26 -11.62
N THR A 38 24.91 -19.60 -10.68
CA THR A 38 24.59 -18.24 -10.22
C THR A 38 24.79 -17.25 -11.34
N THR A 39 23.69 -16.67 -11.84
CA THR A 39 23.72 -15.47 -12.68
C THR A 39 24.22 -14.29 -11.83
N PRO A 40 25.23 -13.51 -12.27
CA PRO A 40 25.65 -12.33 -11.54
C PRO A 40 24.52 -11.29 -11.54
N ALA A 41 24.20 -10.77 -10.34
CA ALA A 41 23.21 -9.73 -10.14
C ALA A 41 23.59 -8.47 -10.95
N SER A 42 22.66 -7.97 -11.76
CA SER A 42 22.78 -6.67 -12.40
C SER A 42 22.72 -5.58 -11.32
N THR A 43 23.85 -4.92 -11.09
CA THR A 43 23.93 -3.75 -10.20
C THR A 43 23.15 -2.60 -10.83
N ALA A 44 21.92 -2.37 -10.37
CA ALA A 44 21.15 -1.20 -10.76
C ALA A 44 21.92 0.07 -10.40
N LYS A 45 22.08 0.97 -11.37
CA LYS A 45 22.70 2.29 -11.17
C LYS A 45 21.91 3.04 -10.08
N PRO A 46 22.56 3.66 -9.08
CA PRO A 46 21.85 4.39 -8.04
C PRO A 46 20.98 5.48 -8.67
N THR A 47 19.68 5.47 -8.35
CA THR A 47 18.78 6.57 -8.67
C THR A 47 19.35 7.85 -8.05
N PRO A 48 19.58 8.92 -8.83
CA PRO A 48 20.07 10.16 -8.28
C PRO A 48 19.10 10.65 -7.19
N ALA A 49 19.66 11.08 -6.06
CA ALA A 49 18.87 11.73 -5.02
C ALA A 49 18.12 12.92 -5.63
N PRO A 50 16.87 13.20 -5.22
CA PRO A 50 16.11 14.31 -5.76
C PRO A 50 16.85 15.62 -5.44
N THR A 51 17.50 16.20 -6.46
CA THR A 51 18.07 17.54 -6.36
C THR A 51 16.91 18.52 -6.26
N SER A 52 16.81 19.23 -5.14
CA SER A 52 15.88 20.36 -5.01
C SER A 52 16.30 21.43 -6.03
N ASP A 53 15.40 21.76 -6.95
CA ASP A 53 15.57 22.93 -7.82
C ASP A 53 15.79 24.16 -6.91
N PRO A 54 16.96 24.84 -6.96
CA PRO A 54 17.23 25.98 -6.11
C PRO A 54 16.25 27.14 -6.35
N SER A 55 15.54 27.16 -7.47
CA SER A 55 14.48 28.13 -7.75
C SER A 55 13.15 27.82 -7.05
N CYS A 56 12.96 26.60 -6.54
CA CYS A 56 11.74 26.17 -5.83
C CYS A 56 12.11 25.44 -4.51
N PRO A 57 12.68 26.13 -3.50
CA PRO A 57 12.98 25.50 -2.22
C PRO A 57 11.70 24.97 -1.55
N ARG A 58 11.80 23.80 -0.90
CA ARG A 58 10.67 23.19 -0.19
C ARG A 58 10.59 23.72 1.24
N ILE A 59 10.08 24.93 1.40
CA ILE A 59 9.83 25.57 2.70
C ILE A 59 8.33 25.49 3.00
N ARG A 60 7.98 24.74 4.05
CA ARG A 60 6.60 24.62 4.53
C ARG A 60 6.32 25.75 5.50
N LYS A 61 5.25 26.50 5.24
CA LYS A 61 4.86 27.67 6.03
C LYS A 61 3.59 27.35 6.81
N SER A 62 3.39 28.06 7.93
CA SER A 62 2.09 28.05 8.60
C SER A 62 1.02 28.57 7.63
N TRP A 63 -0.18 28.01 7.69
CA TRP A 63 -1.32 28.47 6.90
C TRP A 63 -1.59 29.96 7.10
N ASP A 64 -1.41 30.45 8.33
CA ASP A 64 -1.68 31.85 8.68
C ASP A 64 -0.66 32.82 8.08
N THR A 65 0.53 32.32 7.70
CA THR A 65 1.58 33.12 7.06
C THR A 65 1.59 33.00 5.54
N LEU A 66 0.65 32.24 4.96
CA LEU A 66 0.45 32.19 3.51
C LEU A 66 -0.25 33.46 3.02
N THR A 67 0.24 33.99 1.89
CA THR A 67 -0.45 35.03 1.13
C THR A 67 -1.76 34.50 0.53
N ALA A 68 -2.67 35.39 0.12
CA ALA A 68 -3.91 34.99 -0.53
C ALA A 68 -3.65 34.15 -1.81
N ALA A 69 -2.67 34.55 -2.63
CA ALA A 69 -2.30 33.84 -3.84
C ALA A 69 -1.73 32.43 -3.56
N GLU A 70 -0.99 32.25 -2.47
CA GLU A 70 -0.49 30.93 -2.06
C GLU A 70 -1.62 30.02 -1.58
N LYS A 71 -2.58 30.57 -0.81
CA LYS A 71 -3.78 29.82 -0.40
C LYS A 71 -4.62 29.41 -1.60
N GLU A 72 -4.84 30.31 -2.55
CA GLU A 72 -5.55 30.03 -3.81
C GLU A 72 -4.82 28.96 -4.63
N THR A 73 -3.50 29.05 -4.76
CA THR A 73 -2.68 28.03 -5.44
C THR A 73 -2.82 26.67 -4.77
N PHE A 74 -2.82 26.62 -3.43
CA PHE A 74 -3.03 25.38 -2.69
C PHE A 74 -4.42 24.80 -2.89
N VAL A 75 -5.48 25.62 -2.73
CA VAL A 75 -6.87 25.19 -2.86
C VAL A 75 -7.16 24.68 -4.29
N SER A 76 -6.75 25.44 -5.31
CA SER A 76 -6.92 25.02 -6.71
C SER A 76 -6.14 23.75 -7.06
N ALA A 77 -4.95 23.53 -6.48
CA ALA A 77 -4.24 22.27 -6.64
C ALA A 77 -5.01 21.08 -6.05
N ILE A 78 -5.65 21.28 -4.88
CA ILE A 78 -6.47 20.26 -4.22
C ILE A 78 -7.74 19.97 -5.02
N GLU A 79 -8.42 20.99 -5.54
CA GLU A 79 -9.59 20.83 -6.43
C GLU A 79 -9.24 19.96 -7.64
N ILE A 80 -8.17 20.30 -8.36
CA ILE A 80 -7.69 19.51 -9.51
C ILE A 80 -7.33 18.07 -9.08
N ALA A 81 -6.69 17.90 -7.92
CA ALA A 81 -6.34 16.59 -7.41
C ALA A 81 -7.59 15.75 -7.07
N MET A 82 -8.67 16.37 -6.58
CA MET A 82 -9.95 15.72 -6.34
C MET A 82 -10.64 15.35 -7.67
N ASP A 83 -10.72 16.28 -8.62
CA ASP A 83 -11.33 16.06 -9.94
C ASP A 83 -10.66 14.92 -10.71
N ARG A 84 -9.34 14.80 -10.59
CA ARG A 84 -8.54 13.73 -11.23
C ARG A 84 -8.50 12.43 -10.43
N GLY A 85 -9.17 12.37 -9.27
CA GLY A 85 -9.15 11.23 -8.37
C GLY A 85 -7.79 10.95 -7.70
N LEU A 86 -6.84 11.88 -7.79
CA LEU A 86 -5.51 11.76 -7.18
C LEU A 86 -5.60 11.88 -5.65
N TYR A 87 -6.44 12.79 -5.15
CA TYR A 87 -6.69 12.93 -3.71
C TYR A 87 -7.23 11.63 -3.11
N GLN A 88 -8.22 11.02 -3.77
CA GLN A 88 -8.82 9.76 -3.34
C GLN A 88 -7.80 8.62 -3.25
N LYS A 89 -6.80 8.57 -4.14
CA LYS A 89 -5.73 7.57 -4.05
C LYS A 89 -4.96 7.67 -2.73
N PHE A 90 -4.67 8.88 -2.26
CA PHE A 90 -3.99 9.08 -0.98
C PHE A 90 -4.88 8.72 0.22
N VAL A 91 -6.17 9.00 0.15
CA VAL A 91 -7.15 8.50 1.13
C VAL A 91 -7.12 6.97 1.19
N LEU A 92 -7.14 6.30 0.04
CA LEU A 92 -7.09 4.84 -0.04
C LEU A 92 -5.77 4.27 0.47
N ILE A 93 -4.63 4.89 0.17
CA ILE A 93 -3.32 4.45 0.69
C ILE A 93 -3.29 4.48 2.23
N HIS A 94 -3.90 5.49 2.84
CA HIS A 94 -3.96 5.60 4.30
C HIS A 94 -4.98 4.64 4.94
N GLN A 95 -6.06 4.31 4.23
CA GLN A 95 -7.12 3.42 4.70
C GLN A 95 -6.86 1.94 4.43
N GLU A 96 -6.05 1.61 3.42
CA GLU A 96 -5.71 0.23 3.08
C GLU A 96 -5.16 -0.51 4.32
N GLN A 97 -5.64 -1.73 4.55
CA GLN A 97 -5.49 -2.43 5.82
C GLN A 97 -4.03 -2.56 6.26
N MET A 98 -3.13 -2.92 5.35
CA MET A 98 -1.71 -3.08 5.67
C MET A 98 -1.03 -1.72 5.87
N GLY A 99 -1.28 -0.77 4.98
CA GLY A 99 -0.80 0.60 5.10
C GLY A 99 -1.24 1.26 6.40
N ASN A 100 -2.48 1.03 6.85
CA ASN A 100 -2.99 1.55 8.10
C ASN A 100 -2.28 0.94 9.33
N ARG A 101 -2.04 -0.37 9.32
CA ARG A 101 -1.27 -1.07 10.38
C ARG A 101 0.18 -0.64 10.43
N GLU A 102 0.78 -0.33 9.29
CA GLU A 102 2.12 0.27 9.25
C GLU A 102 2.06 1.70 9.82
N ALA A 103 1.08 2.49 9.40
CA ALA A 103 0.96 3.90 9.74
C ALA A 103 0.67 4.18 11.21
N HIS A 104 -0.02 3.30 11.94
CA HIS A 104 -0.54 3.59 13.28
C HIS A 104 -0.17 2.52 14.31
N GLY A 105 0.00 2.94 15.58
CA GLY A 105 0.26 2.02 16.69
C GLY A 105 1.64 1.35 16.65
N THR A 106 2.56 1.87 15.83
CA THR A 106 3.92 1.35 15.63
C THR A 106 4.96 2.44 15.86
N CYS A 107 6.22 2.04 16.03
CA CYS A 107 7.35 2.97 16.07
C CYS A 107 7.58 3.73 14.75
N VAL A 108 6.96 3.30 13.65
CA VAL A 108 7.12 3.92 12.34
C VAL A 108 6.07 4.99 12.02
N PHE A 109 5.14 5.29 12.95
CA PHE A 109 4.08 6.29 12.77
C PHE A 109 4.58 7.60 12.13
N LEU A 110 5.59 8.23 12.72
CA LEU A 110 6.12 9.51 12.22
C LEU A 110 6.80 9.38 10.85
N PHE A 111 7.50 8.27 10.61
CA PHE A 111 8.21 8.04 9.35
C PHE A 111 7.24 7.75 8.21
N TRP A 112 6.19 6.97 8.46
CA TRP A 112 5.15 6.65 7.50
C TRP A 112 4.43 7.94 7.06
N HIS A 113 3.96 8.75 8.00
CA HIS A 113 3.26 10.00 7.70
C HIS A 113 4.17 11.04 7.03
N ARG A 114 5.44 11.12 7.43
CA ARG A 114 6.42 11.98 6.73
C ARG A 114 6.56 11.59 5.25
N LYS A 115 6.66 10.30 4.95
CA LYS A 115 6.72 9.80 3.57
C LYS A 115 5.41 10.05 2.82
N PHE A 116 4.26 9.87 3.49
CA PHE A 116 2.95 10.14 2.94
C PHE A 116 2.80 11.61 2.51
N LEU A 117 3.14 12.56 3.39
CA LEU A 117 3.09 13.99 3.08
C LEU A 117 4.06 14.39 1.97
N LEU A 118 5.27 13.82 1.93
CA LEU A 118 6.21 14.04 0.83
C LEU A 118 5.64 13.54 -0.51
N GLY A 119 5.02 12.36 -0.51
CA GLY A 119 4.34 11.82 -1.68
C GLY A 119 3.17 12.70 -2.14
N PHE A 120 2.38 13.20 -1.17
CA PHE A 120 1.24 14.07 -1.45
C PHE A 120 1.70 15.41 -2.03
N GLU A 121 2.76 16.01 -1.48
CA GLU A 121 3.37 17.23 -2.02
C GLU A 121 3.91 17.02 -3.44
N ASN A 122 4.59 15.89 -3.68
CA ASN A 122 5.06 15.55 -5.02
C ASN A 122 3.92 15.39 -6.03
N MET A 123 2.79 14.79 -5.62
CA MET A 123 1.60 14.68 -6.46
C MET A 123 1.05 16.06 -6.81
N LEU A 124 0.92 16.98 -5.85
CA LEU A 124 0.44 18.34 -6.13
C LEU A 124 1.40 19.09 -7.06
N ARG A 125 2.72 18.96 -6.86
CA ARG A 125 3.72 19.57 -7.74
C ARG A 125 3.72 18.97 -9.14
N SER A 126 3.34 17.70 -9.29
CA SER A 126 3.25 17.03 -10.60
C SER A 126 2.16 17.61 -11.52
N LEU A 127 1.24 18.41 -10.97
CA LEU A 127 0.28 19.18 -11.76
C LEU A 127 0.95 20.23 -12.66
N GLY A 128 2.22 20.56 -12.41
CA GLY A 128 3.02 21.45 -13.25
C GLY A 128 2.61 22.92 -13.13
N GLY A 129 3.09 23.76 -14.06
CA GLY A 129 2.72 25.18 -14.14
C GLY A 129 2.91 25.92 -12.80
N GLN A 130 1.84 26.57 -12.33
CA GLN A 130 1.81 27.31 -11.06
C GLN A 130 2.02 26.43 -9.82
N TYR A 131 1.83 25.11 -9.92
CA TYR A 131 1.98 24.18 -8.80
C TYR A 131 3.40 23.63 -8.65
N LYS A 132 4.30 23.90 -9.60
CA LYS A 132 5.66 23.31 -9.65
C LYS A 132 6.48 23.55 -8.38
N CYS A 133 6.24 24.66 -7.67
CA CYS A 133 6.92 25.02 -6.43
C CYS A 133 6.04 24.86 -5.17
N LEU A 134 4.83 24.28 -5.27
CA LEU A 134 3.91 24.13 -4.13
C LEU A 134 4.57 23.34 -2.99
N THR A 135 4.30 23.75 -1.75
CA THR A 135 4.74 23.09 -0.51
C THR A 135 3.56 22.88 0.44
N LEU A 136 3.59 21.83 1.27
CA LEU A 136 2.57 21.52 2.29
C LEU A 136 3.17 21.01 3.59
#